data_AF-A0A7K0MJS2-F1
#
_entry.id   AF-A0A7K0MJS2-F1
#
_cell.length_a   1.000
_cell.length_b   1.000
_cell.length_c   1.000
_cell.angle_alpha   90.00
_cell.angle_beta   90.00
_cell.angle_gamma   90.00
#
_symmetry.space_group_name_H-M   'P 1'
#
loop_
_entity.id
_entity.type
_entity.pdbx_description
1 polymer ?
#
loop_
_entity_poly.entity_id
_entity_poly.type
_entity_poly.pdbx_seq_one_letter_code
_entity_poly.pdbx_strand_id
1 'polypeptide(L)'
;QMGLVNGVVAGEELMGHVLAYAADLAQNCSPTSWAQMKKQVYGDWDIDVETATTNSIQMMNASVMGADFQEGVQSFLEKRSPQFAPFSD
;
A
#
# COMPACT_ATOMS: atom_id res chain seq x y z
N GLN A 1 -24.89 -1.80 4.06
CA GLN A 1 -23.85 -0.74 4.06
C GLN A 1 -23.33 -0.57 2.63
N MET A 2 -22.86 0.62 2.23
CA MET A 2 -22.54 0.97 0.84
C MET A 2 -21.05 0.99 0.49
N GLY A 3 -20.14 0.73 1.44
CA GLY A 3 -18.68 0.76 1.20
C GLY A 3 -18.07 2.16 1.06
N LEU A 4 -18.79 3.23 1.45
CA LEU A 4 -18.32 4.61 1.33
C LEU A 4 -17.23 4.98 2.38
N VAL A 5 -17.23 4.30 3.52
CA VAL A 5 -16.29 4.58 4.63
C VAL A 5 -15.61 3.29 5.08
N ASN A 6 -14.36 3.39 5.49
CA ASN A 6 -13.57 2.25 5.98
C ASN A 6 -14.02 1.78 7.37
N GLY A 7 -14.65 2.65 8.17
CA GLY A 7 -15.12 2.33 9.51
C GLY A 7 -16.01 3.43 10.09
N VAL A 8 -16.77 3.08 11.12
CA VAL A 8 -17.59 4.01 11.91
C VAL A 8 -17.32 3.71 13.39
N VAL A 9 -16.91 4.72 14.14
CA VAL A 9 -16.62 4.67 15.57
C VAL A 9 -17.34 5.80 16.30
N ALA A 10 -17.40 5.74 17.63
CA ALA A 10 -17.93 6.86 18.41
C ALA A 10 -17.10 8.13 18.18
N GLY A 11 -17.71 9.31 18.30
CA GLY A 11 -17.06 10.57 17.95
C GLY A 11 -15.80 10.83 18.80
N GLU A 12 -15.86 10.46 20.07
CA GLU A 12 -14.78 10.52 21.05
C GLU A 12 -13.62 9.56 20.73
N GLU A 13 -13.85 8.50 19.96
CA GLU A 13 -12.84 7.51 19.56
C GLU A 13 -12.20 7.83 18.19
N LEU A 14 -12.83 8.71 17.40
CA LEU A 14 -12.48 8.96 15.99
C LEU A 14 -10.98 9.27 15.82
N MET A 15 -10.46 10.24 16.56
CA MET A 15 -9.07 10.65 16.40
C MET A 15 -8.09 9.58 16.86
N GLY A 16 -8.43 8.83 17.92
CA GLY A 16 -7.62 7.70 18.37
C GLY A 16 -7.54 6.62 17.29
N HIS A 17 -8.68 6.28 16.68
CA HIS A 17 -8.77 5.30 15.60
C HIS A 17 -7.99 5.74 14.34
N VAL A 18 -8.18 6.99 13.90
CA VAL A 18 -7.51 7.54 12.71
C VAL A 18 -6.00 7.55 12.87
N LEU A 19 -5.49 8.02 14.02
CA LEU A 19 -4.05 8.10 14.25
C LEU A 19 -3.41 6.72 14.39
N ALA A 20 -4.08 5.78 15.07
CA ALA A 20 -3.60 4.41 15.18
C ALA A 20 -3.50 3.74 13.79
N TYR A 21 -4.53 3.91 12.96
CA TYR A 21 -4.52 3.41 11.60
C TYR A 21 -3.40 4.05 10.77
N ALA A 22 -3.29 5.38 10.76
CA ALA A 22 -2.25 6.08 10.02
C ALA A 22 -0.82 5.71 10.47
N ALA A 23 -0.60 5.44 11.76
CA ALA A 23 0.68 5.02 12.29
C ALA A 23 1.04 3.59 11.84
N ASP A 24 0.09 2.65 11.90
CA ASP A 24 0.28 1.28 11.40
C ASP A 24 0.64 1.28 9.91
N LEU A 25 -0.13 2.06 9.15
CA LEU A 25 0.07 2.34 7.74
C LEU A 25 1.49 2.86 7.44
N ALA A 26 1.93 3.90 8.15
CA ALA A 26 3.24 4.51 7.94
C ALA A 26 4.40 3.60 8.38
N GLN A 27 4.19 2.75 9.38
CA GLN A 27 5.23 1.87 9.92
C GLN A 27 5.41 0.60 9.09
N ASN A 28 4.32 0.03 8.58
CA ASN A 28 4.32 -1.35 8.09
C ASN A 28 4.15 -1.47 6.57
N CYS A 29 3.88 -0.38 5.85
CA CYS A 29 3.63 -0.43 4.41
C CYS A 29 4.68 0.30 3.58
N SER A 30 5.15 -0.35 2.50
CA SER A 30 6.05 0.26 1.53
C SER A 30 5.39 1.45 0.84
N PRO A 31 5.95 2.68 0.95
CA PRO A 31 5.40 3.86 0.29
C PRO A 31 5.39 3.71 -1.24
N THR A 32 6.43 3.10 -1.81
CA THR A 32 6.54 2.86 -3.26
C THR A 32 5.46 1.91 -3.74
N SER A 33 5.27 0.77 -3.05
CA SER A 33 4.27 -0.23 -3.42
C SER A 33 2.86 0.35 -3.38
N TRP A 34 2.58 1.20 -2.39
CA TRP A 34 1.31 1.92 -2.30
C TRP A 34 1.05 2.90 -3.41
N ALA A 35 2.05 3.70 -3.77
CA ALA A 35 1.93 4.62 -4.89
C ALA A 35 1.60 3.86 -6.19
N GLN A 36 2.28 2.74 -6.43
CA GLN A 36 2.03 1.89 -7.60
C GLN A 36 0.65 1.24 -7.57
N MET A 37 0.22 0.65 -6.44
CA MET A 37 -1.12 0.05 -6.33
C MET A 37 -2.22 1.09 -6.55
N LYS A 38 -2.09 2.30 -6.00
CA LYS A 38 -3.07 3.38 -6.25
C LYS A 38 -3.06 3.78 -7.72
N LYS A 39 -1.89 3.97 -8.33
CA LYS A 39 -1.78 4.29 -9.75
C LYS A 39 -2.47 3.24 -10.62
N GLN A 40 -2.30 1.97 -10.29
CA GLN A 40 -2.93 0.88 -11.01
C GLN A 40 -4.46 0.90 -10.83
N VAL A 41 -4.97 0.93 -9.60
CA VAL A 41 -6.42 0.91 -9.32
C VAL A 41 -7.15 2.06 -10.01
N TYR A 42 -6.58 3.27 -9.96
CA TYR A 42 -7.19 4.44 -10.61
C TYR A 42 -6.98 4.45 -12.13
N GLY A 43 -5.81 4.01 -12.61
CA GLY A 43 -5.48 4.00 -14.04
C GLY A 43 -6.20 2.93 -14.84
N ASP A 44 -6.47 1.78 -14.21
CA ASP A 44 -7.09 0.62 -14.85
C ASP A 44 -8.62 0.57 -14.66
N TRP A 45 -9.23 1.61 -14.08
CA TRP A 45 -10.67 1.62 -13.73
C TRP A 45 -11.60 1.43 -14.94
N ASP A 46 -11.24 2.01 -16.09
CA ASP A 46 -12.08 2.05 -17.30
C ASP A 46 -11.55 1.17 -18.44
N ILE A 47 -10.56 0.31 -18.19
CA ILE A 47 -9.98 -0.58 -19.21
C ILE A 47 -10.42 -2.03 -19.04
N ASP A 48 -10.21 -2.84 -20.07
CA ASP A 48 -10.53 -4.26 -20.02
C ASP A 48 -9.57 -5.06 -19.12
N VAL A 49 -10.05 -6.22 -18.69
CA VAL A 49 -9.34 -7.10 -17.75
C VAL A 49 -8.00 -7.63 -18.29
N GLU A 50 -7.89 -7.86 -19.60
CA GLU A 50 -6.66 -8.39 -20.21
C GLU A 50 -5.57 -7.32 -20.20
N THR A 51 -5.91 -6.09 -20.58
CA THR A 51 -5.01 -4.94 -20.51
C THR A 51 -4.59 -4.64 -19.07
N ALA A 52 -5.55 -4.57 -18.13
CA ALA A 52 -5.26 -4.33 -16.71
C ALA A 52 -4.34 -5.41 -16.12
N THR A 53 -4.57 -6.68 -16.49
CA THR A 53 -3.72 -7.79 -16.04
C THR A 53 -2.31 -7.66 -16.59
N THR A 54 -2.16 -7.35 -17.88
CA THR A 54 -0.86 -7.13 -18.51
C THR A 54 -0.08 -5.99 -17.84
N ASN A 55 -0.74 -4.86 -17.57
CA ASN A 55 -0.17 -3.73 -16.84
C ASN A 55 0.29 -4.16 -15.43
N SER A 56 -0.56 -4.89 -14.71
CA SER A 56 -0.28 -5.37 -13.35
C SER A 56 1.01 -6.20 -13.26
N ILE A 57 1.22 -7.10 -14.23
CA ILE A 57 2.38 -7.98 -14.27
C ILE A 57 3.66 -7.16 -14.47
N GLN A 58 3.61 -6.16 -15.35
CA GLN A 58 4.74 -5.26 -15.57
C GLN A 58 5.09 -4.47 -14.29
N MET A 59 4.08 -3.94 -13.60
CA MET A 59 4.26 -3.20 -12.34
C MET A 59 4.80 -4.10 -11.22
N MET A 60 4.28 -5.32 -11.10
CA MET A 60 4.76 -6.32 -10.14
C MET A 60 6.22 -6.67 -10.41
N ASN A 61 6.59 -6.98 -11.65
CA ASN A 61 7.97 -7.31 -12.02
C ASN A 61 8.95 -6.17 -11.69
N ALA A 62 8.54 -4.91 -11.91
CA ALA A 62 9.34 -3.76 -11.51
C ALA A 62 9.49 -3.65 -9.98
N SER A 63 8.44 -3.97 -9.21
CA SER A 63 8.48 -3.86 -7.74
C SER A 63 9.46 -4.84 -7.08
N VAL A 64 9.64 -6.04 -7.64
CA VAL A 64 10.56 -7.07 -7.10
C VAL A 64 12.02 -6.59 -7.13
N MET A 65 12.34 -5.67 -8.04
CA MET A 65 13.67 -5.10 -8.17
C MET A 65 13.89 -3.87 -7.26
N GLY A 66 12.85 -3.40 -6.56
CA GLY A 66 12.90 -2.20 -5.73
C GLY A 66 13.53 -2.43 -4.35
N ALA A 67 14.12 -1.37 -3.79
CA ALA A 67 14.72 -1.40 -2.45
C ALA A 67 13.71 -1.78 -1.35
N ASP A 68 12.46 -1.31 -1.47
CA ASP A 68 11.39 -1.65 -0.54
C ASP A 68 11.07 -3.16 -0.53
N PHE A 69 11.18 -3.85 -1.67
CA PHE A 69 10.96 -5.30 -1.72
C PHE A 69 12.06 -6.04 -0.96
N GLN A 70 13.33 -5.65 -1.16
CA GLN A 70 14.46 -6.22 -0.45
C GLN A 70 14.33 -6.01 1.07
N GLU A 71 14.00 -4.80 1.49
CA GLU A 71 13.78 -4.48 2.90
C GLU A 71 12.59 -5.25 3.49
N GLY A 72 11.46 -5.33 2.77
CA GLY A 72 10.30 -6.08 3.23
C GLY A 72 10.59 -7.58 3.42
N VAL A 73 11.37 -8.18 2.52
CA VAL A 73 11.84 -9.57 2.67
C VAL A 73 12.79 -9.69 3.86
N GLN A 74 13.77 -8.79 3.99
CA GLN A 74 14.75 -8.84 5.06
C GLN A 74 14.12 -8.66 6.44
N SER A 75 13.27 -7.65 6.61
CA SER A 75 12.60 -7.37 7.89
C SER A 75 11.68 -8.51 8.31
N PHE A 76 11.02 -9.16 7.35
CA PHE A 76 10.20 -10.35 7.59
C PHE A 76 11.03 -11.53 8.08
N LEU A 77 12.16 -11.84 7.41
CA LEU A 77 13.07 -12.91 7.81
C LEU A 77 13.69 -12.66 9.19
N GLU A 78 14.03 -11.40 9.48
CA GLU A 78 14.61 -10.96 10.75
C GLU A 78 13.58 -10.77 11.87
N LYS A 79 12.28 -10.86 11.57
CA LYS A 79 11.16 -10.62 12.50
C LYS A 79 11.23 -9.26 13.20
N ARG A 80 11.57 -8.22 12.43
CA ARG A 80 11.58 -6.83 12.88
C ARG A 80 10.63 -5.98 12.04
N SER A 81 10.30 -4.80 12.54
CA SER A 81 9.60 -3.80 11.73
C SER A 81 10.44 -3.40 10.50
N PRO A 82 9.80 -3.20 9.34
CA PRO A 82 10.49 -2.70 8.16
C PRO A 82 10.92 -1.24 8.36
N GLN A 83 12.00 -0.86 7.69
CA GLN A 83 12.54 0.49 7.63
C GLN A 83 12.48 0.99 6.20
N PHE A 84 11.26 1.21 5.69
CA PHE A 84 11.08 1.73 4.35
C PHE A 84 11.59 3.17 4.25
N ALA A 85 12.26 3.48 3.13
CA ALA A 85 12.64 4.84 2.84
C ALA A 85 11.39 5.69 2.53
N PRO A 86 11.43 7.01 2.77
CA PRO A 86 10.39 7.90 2.28
C PRO A 86 10.20 7.76 0.77
N PHE A 87 8.96 7.92 0.31
CA PHE A 87 8.66 7.93 -1.12
C PHE A 87 9.44 9.04 -1.84
N SER A 88 10.01 8.72 -3.00
CA SER A 88 10.62 9.66 -3.94
C SER A 88 10.01 9.42 -5.32
N ASP A 89 9.68 10.52 -6.00
CA ASP A 89 9.18 10.51 -7.39
C ASP A 89 10.27 10.08 -8.40
#